data_AF-A0A840AGV0-F1
#
_entry.id   AF-A0A840AGV0-F1
#
_cell.length_a   1.000
_cell.length_b   1.000
_cell.length_c   1.000
_cell.angle_alpha   90.00
_cell.angle_beta   90.00
_cell.angle_gamma   90.00
#
_symmetry.space_group_name_H-M   'P 1'
#
loop_
_entity.id
_entity.type
_entity.pdbx_description
1 polymer ?
#
loop_
_entity_poly.entity_id
_entity_poly.type
_entity_poly.pdbx_seq_one_letter_code
_entity_poly.pdbx_strand_id
1 'polypeptide(L)'
;MSTHGGMPSPPPLAGIQQNQIRAAARAYRAAMTEGDSDGPARRRAITAYIAAGGNTETAFTDVARIIARVASDHGEWFWRPVMERLEREEYAMRKLGWWPGPRAWDERRRVAEAAVARVFGNKAACGPDMAGQPGSPPQPE
;
A
#
# COMPACT_ATOMS: atom_id res chain seq x y z
N MET A 1 0.48 -15.07 30.82
CA MET A 1 -0.19 -13.82 30.39
C MET A 1 0.49 -13.38 29.11
N SER A 2 0.00 -13.85 27.96
CA SER A 2 0.63 -13.56 26.67
C SER A 2 0.24 -12.16 26.23
N THR A 3 1.25 -11.32 26.11
CA THR A 3 1.16 -9.96 25.56
C THR A 3 0.58 -10.04 24.15
N HIS A 4 -0.64 -9.54 23.98
CA HIS A 4 -1.16 -9.21 22.66
C HIS A 4 -0.18 -8.21 22.03
N GLY A 5 0.56 -8.67 21.03
CA GLY A 5 1.43 -7.83 20.22
C GLY A 5 0.60 -6.71 19.62
N GLY A 6 0.70 -5.52 20.20
CA GLY A 6 0.00 -4.33 19.75
C GLY A 6 0.26 -4.14 18.25
N MET A 7 -0.81 -4.04 17.48
CA MET A 7 -0.73 -3.50 16.12
C MET A 7 -0.04 -2.13 16.21
N PRO A 8 1.09 -1.91 15.51
CA PRO A 8 1.63 -0.58 15.40
C PRO A 8 0.61 0.26 14.66
N SER A 9 0.25 1.38 15.28
CA SER A 9 -0.68 2.33 14.71
C SER A 9 -0.15 2.76 13.34
N PRO A 10 -0.98 2.73 12.28
CA PRO A 10 -0.55 3.16 10.96
C PRO A 10 -0.08 4.63 11.00
N PRO A 11 0.86 5.02 10.13
CA PRO A 11 1.49 6.33 10.19
C PRO A 11 0.43 7.43 10.23
N PRO A 12 0.57 8.45 11.11
CA PRO A 12 -0.42 9.51 11.21
C PRO A 12 -0.47 10.26 9.88
N LEU A 13 -1.66 10.57 9.37
CA LEU A 13 -1.83 11.40 8.16
C LEU A 13 -1.86 12.90 8.52
N ALA A 14 -1.12 13.29 9.55
CA ALA A 14 -1.09 14.67 10.04
C ALA A 14 -0.69 15.64 8.92
N GLY A 15 -1.46 16.72 8.75
CA GLY A 15 -1.24 17.73 7.71
C GLY A 15 -1.85 17.38 6.34
N ILE A 16 -2.41 16.18 6.15
CA ILE A 16 -3.08 15.78 4.91
C ILE A 16 -4.59 15.99 5.04
N GLN A 17 -5.18 16.69 4.08
CA GLN A 17 -6.61 17.00 4.09
C GLN A 17 -7.46 15.79 3.67
N GLN A 18 -8.67 15.66 4.23
CA GLN A 18 -9.56 14.53 3.97
C GLN A 18 -9.93 14.35 2.49
N ASN A 19 -10.05 15.46 1.74
CA ASN A 19 -10.31 15.45 0.31
C ASN A 19 -9.13 14.82 -0.47
N GLN A 20 -7.88 15.14 -0.09
CA GLN A 20 -6.67 14.57 -0.69
C GLN A 20 -6.57 13.06 -0.43
N ILE A 21 -6.86 12.64 0.81
CA ILE A 21 -6.93 11.21 1.20
C ILE A 21 -7.95 10.47 0.34
N ARG A 22 -9.18 11.00 0.25
CA ARG A 22 -10.27 10.39 -0.54
C ARG A 22 -9.94 10.31 -2.02
N ALA A 23 -9.36 11.36 -2.59
CA ALA A 23 -8.99 11.41 -4.01
C ALA A 23 -7.94 10.34 -4.35
N ALA A 24 -6.84 10.30 -3.60
CA ALA A 24 -5.75 9.34 -3.82
C ALA A 24 -6.22 7.88 -3.64
N ALA A 25 -6.96 7.59 -2.55
CA ALA A 25 -7.43 6.24 -2.27
C ALA A 25 -8.42 5.71 -3.31
N ARG A 26 -9.35 6.57 -3.78
CA ARG A 26 -10.30 6.22 -4.84
C ARG A 26 -9.59 5.96 -6.16
N ALA A 27 -8.66 6.83 -6.55
CA ALA A 27 -7.90 6.69 -7.78
C ALA A 27 -7.05 5.41 -7.79
N TYR A 28 -6.37 5.11 -6.67
CA TYR A 28 -5.61 3.87 -6.52
C TYR A 28 -6.51 2.64 -6.62
N ARG A 29 -7.62 2.61 -5.88
CA ARG A 29 -8.57 1.48 -5.89
C ARG A 29 -9.19 1.27 -7.27
N ALA A 30 -9.55 2.34 -7.97
CA ALA A 30 -10.08 2.27 -9.33
C ALA A 30 -9.05 1.67 -10.29
N ALA A 31 -7.81 2.17 -10.28
CA ALA A 31 -6.72 1.66 -11.11
C ALA A 31 -6.45 0.16 -10.86
N MET A 32 -6.37 -0.24 -9.59
CA MET A 32 -6.20 -1.64 -9.22
C MET A 32 -7.40 -2.51 -9.65
N THR A 33 -8.62 -1.96 -9.66
CA THR A 33 -9.82 -2.66 -10.17
C THR A 33 -9.78 -2.77 -11.70
N GLU A 34 -9.16 -1.82 -12.40
CA GLU A 34 -9.07 -1.82 -13.87
C GLU A 34 -8.03 -2.78 -14.44
N GLY A 35 -7.04 -3.22 -13.66
CA GLY A 35 -5.96 -4.06 -14.19
C GLY A 35 -4.56 -3.56 -13.89
N ASP A 36 -4.42 -2.31 -13.44
CA ASP A 36 -3.11 -1.70 -13.26
C ASP A 36 -2.29 -2.45 -12.20
N SER A 37 -0.99 -2.54 -12.45
CA SER A 37 -0.04 -2.92 -11.40
C SER A 37 0.17 -1.76 -10.42
N ASP A 38 0.78 -2.04 -9.26
CA ASP A 38 0.95 -1.07 -8.18
C ASP A 38 1.62 0.25 -8.63
N GLY A 39 2.60 0.19 -9.54
CA GLY A 39 3.30 1.37 -10.05
C GLY A 39 2.38 2.35 -10.81
N PRO A 40 1.73 1.92 -11.90
CA PRO A 40 0.69 2.71 -12.58
C PRO A 40 -0.43 3.18 -11.64
N ALA A 41 -0.93 2.32 -10.76
CA ALA A 41 -1.97 2.69 -9.79
C ALA A 41 -1.52 3.80 -8.84
N ARG A 42 -0.27 3.74 -8.33
CA ARG A 42 0.32 4.82 -7.52
C ARG A 42 0.45 6.11 -8.30
N ARG A 43 0.87 6.07 -9.57
CA ARG A 43 0.96 7.28 -10.39
C ARG A 43 -0.39 7.96 -10.54
N ARG A 44 -1.46 7.21 -10.83
CA ARG A 44 -2.82 7.76 -10.88
C ARG A 44 -3.25 8.35 -9.54
N ALA A 45 -2.91 7.69 -8.43
CA ALA A 45 -3.17 8.18 -7.08
C ALA A 45 -2.41 9.48 -6.75
N ILE A 46 -1.15 9.61 -7.18
CA ILE A 46 -0.34 10.82 -7.08
C ILE A 46 -0.96 11.96 -7.88
N THR A 47 -1.37 11.71 -9.13
CA THR A 47 -2.06 12.71 -9.94
C THR A 47 -3.35 13.20 -9.26
N ALA A 48 -4.15 12.27 -8.72
CA ALA A 48 -5.38 12.61 -8.01
C ALA A 48 -5.14 13.37 -6.69
N TYR A 49 -4.08 13.02 -5.96
CA TYR A 49 -3.65 13.74 -4.75
C TYR A 49 -3.26 15.19 -5.05
N ILE A 50 -2.43 15.40 -6.07
CA ILE A 50 -1.99 16.74 -6.49
C ILE A 50 -3.19 17.56 -7.00
N ALA A 51 -4.07 16.96 -7.80
CA ALA A 51 -5.28 17.62 -8.30
C ALA A 51 -6.24 18.05 -7.17
N ALA A 52 -6.22 17.35 -6.03
CA ALA A 52 -6.98 17.70 -4.83
C ALA A 52 -6.29 18.79 -3.97
N GLY A 53 -5.21 19.40 -4.45
CA GLY A 53 -4.43 20.43 -3.75
C GLY A 53 -3.39 19.86 -2.80
N GLY A 54 -2.95 18.62 -3.00
CA GLY A 54 -1.85 18.02 -2.27
C GLY A 54 -0.49 18.61 -2.66
N ASN A 55 0.49 18.55 -1.76
CA ASN A 55 1.84 19.08 -2.02
C ASN A 55 2.59 18.17 -3.01
N THR A 56 3.07 18.74 -4.12
CA THR A 56 3.80 18.00 -5.16
C THR A 56 5.13 17.42 -4.67
N GLU A 57 5.81 18.09 -3.74
CA GLU A 57 7.11 17.65 -3.21
C GLU A 57 7.00 16.41 -2.32
N THR A 58 5.89 16.28 -1.58
CA THR A 58 5.64 15.16 -0.67
C THR A 58 4.68 14.11 -1.25
N ALA A 59 4.12 14.36 -2.44
CA ALA A 59 3.04 13.55 -3.01
C ALA A 59 3.36 12.05 -3.07
N PHE A 60 4.60 11.68 -3.41
CA PHE A 60 5.00 10.27 -3.45
C PHE A 60 4.92 9.60 -2.06
N THR A 61 5.48 10.26 -1.05
CA THR A 61 5.50 9.77 0.34
C THR A 61 4.10 9.79 0.96
N ASP A 62 3.34 10.86 0.75
CA ASP A 62 2.01 11.02 1.32
C ASP A 62 1.00 10.05 0.70
N VAL A 63 1.05 9.81 -0.62
CA VAL A 63 0.21 8.79 -1.26
C VAL A 63 0.56 7.39 -0.76
N ALA A 64 1.84 7.07 -0.54
CA ALA A 64 2.23 5.80 0.04
C ALA A 64 1.65 5.62 1.46
N ARG A 65 1.69 6.66 2.30
CA ARG A 65 1.09 6.67 3.65
C ARG A 65 -0.43 6.56 3.60
N ILE A 66 -1.10 7.27 2.70
CA ILE A 66 -2.55 7.21 2.49
C ILE A 66 -2.97 5.80 2.12
N ILE A 67 -2.34 5.19 1.12
CA ILE A 67 -2.68 3.83 0.67
C ILE A 67 -2.46 2.84 1.82
N ALA A 68 -1.33 2.94 2.54
CA ALA A 68 -1.07 2.08 3.68
C ALA A 68 -2.11 2.23 4.79
N ARG A 69 -2.50 3.47 5.10
CA ARG A 69 -3.52 3.76 6.12
C ARG A 69 -4.89 3.25 5.72
N VAL A 70 -5.37 3.58 4.51
CA VAL A 70 -6.71 3.16 4.05
C VAL A 70 -6.79 1.64 3.91
N ALA A 71 -5.72 1.00 3.44
CA ALA A 71 -5.65 -0.46 3.40
C ALA A 71 -5.65 -1.07 4.81
N SER A 72 -4.99 -0.44 5.80
CA SER A 72 -5.03 -0.90 7.19
C SER A 72 -6.42 -0.70 7.81
N ASP A 73 -7.07 0.42 7.56
CA ASP A 73 -8.35 0.79 8.18
C ASP A 73 -9.53 0.01 7.57
N HIS A 74 -9.46 -0.31 6.27
CA HIS A 74 -10.56 -0.93 5.53
C HIS A 74 -10.27 -2.34 5.00
N GLY A 75 -9.04 -2.82 5.13
CA GLY A 75 -8.63 -4.21 4.85
C GLY A 75 -9.26 -4.82 3.61
N GLU A 76 -10.07 -5.84 3.82
CA GLU A 76 -10.74 -6.62 2.78
C GLU A 76 -11.59 -5.75 1.84
N TRP A 77 -12.30 -4.74 2.36
CA TRP A 77 -13.15 -3.85 1.54
C TRP A 77 -12.35 -3.10 0.47
N PHE A 78 -11.09 -2.76 0.77
CA PHE A 78 -10.23 -2.07 -0.15
C PHE A 78 -9.76 -2.99 -1.30
N TRP A 79 -9.53 -4.28 -1.00
CA TRP A 79 -8.93 -5.24 -1.93
C TRP A 79 -9.92 -6.20 -2.61
N ARG A 80 -11.13 -6.38 -2.06
CA ARG A 80 -12.16 -7.27 -2.62
C ARG A 80 -12.43 -7.09 -4.12
N PRO A 81 -12.58 -5.86 -4.65
CA PRO A 81 -12.82 -5.68 -6.08
C PRO A 81 -11.67 -6.21 -6.95
N VAL A 82 -10.43 -6.14 -6.44
CA VAL A 82 -9.24 -6.65 -7.13
C VAL A 82 -9.26 -8.17 -7.15
N MET A 83 -9.60 -8.81 -6.02
CA MET A 83 -9.71 -10.27 -5.93
C MET A 83 -10.84 -10.81 -6.81
N GLU A 84 -12.02 -10.19 -6.77
CA GLU A 84 -13.15 -10.60 -7.62
C GLU A 84 -12.84 -10.45 -9.12
N ARG A 85 -12.08 -9.43 -9.51
CA ARG A 85 -11.64 -9.27 -10.91
C ARG A 85 -10.73 -10.41 -11.31
N LEU A 86 -9.74 -10.75 -10.48
CA LEU A 86 -8.85 -11.89 -10.72
C LEU A 86 -9.66 -13.19 -10.84
N GLU A 87 -10.60 -13.46 -9.95
CA GLU A 87 -11.48 -14.64 -10.03
C GLU A 87 -12.27 -14.69 -11.35
N ARG A 88 -12.81 -13.56 -11.82
CA ARG A 88 -13.51 -13.48 -13.12
C ARG A 88 -12.57 -13.70 -14.30
N GLU A 89 -11.36 -13.14 -14.26
CA GLU A 89 -10.32 -13.36 -15.28
C GLU A 89 -9.91 -14.83 -15.33
N GLU A 90 -9.71 -15.47 -14.18
CA GLU A 90 -9.41 -16.90 -14.12
C GLU A 90 -10.53 -17.73 -14.72
N TYR A 91 -11.77 -17.45 -14.32
CA TYR A 91 -12.93 -18.13 -14.86
C TYR A 91 -13.04 -17.97 -16.38
N ALA A 92 -12.83 -16.75 -16.89
CA ALA A 92 -12.85 -16.47 -18.32
C ALA A 92 -11.74 -17.21 -19.07
N MET A 93 -10.51 -17.21 -18.55
CA MET A 93 -9.37 -17.92 -19.17
C MET A 93 -9.58 -19.44 -19.16
N ARG A 94 -10.10 -19.99 -18.05
CA ARG A 94 -10.46 -21.42 -17.95
C ARG A 94 -11.55 -21.78 -18.94
N LYS A 95 -12.58 -20.94 -19.08
CA LYS A 95 -13.67 -21.15 -20.05
C LYS A 95 -13.21 -21.07 -21.50
N LEU A 96 -12.23 -20.21 -21.80
CA LEU A 96 -11.66 -20.03 -23.15
C LEU A 96 -10.57 -21.08 -23.50
N GLY A 97 -10.18 -21.95 -22.57
CA GLY A 97 -9.12 -22.94 -22.79
C GLY A 97 -7.71 -22.34 -22.87
N TRP A 98 -7.55 -21.03 -22.66
CA TRP A 98 -6.28 -20.31 -22.67
C TRP A 98 -5.68 -20.18 -21.26
N TRP A 99 -6.00 -21.11 -20.38
CA TRP A 99 -5.49 -21.10 -19.02
C TRP A 99 -3.96 -21.27 -19.03
N PRO A 100 -3.17 -20.30 -18.54
CA PRO A 100 -1.71 -20.35 -18.58
C PRO A 100 -1.11 -21.39 -17.61
N GLY A 101 -1.95 -22.20 -16.96
CA GLY A 101 -1.57 -23.17 -15.96
C GLY A 101 -1.57 -22.58 -14.54
N PRO A 102 -1.73 -23.43 -13.51
CA PRO A 102 -1.86 -22.99 -12.13
C PRO A 102 -0.67 -22.15 -11.65
N ARG A 103 0.57 -22.48 -12.06
CA ARG A 103 1.77 -21.74 -11.65
C ARG A 103 1.81 -20.28 -12.10
N ALA A 104 1.43 -20.00 -13.35
CA ALA A 104 1.42 -18.63 -13.87
C ALA A 104 0.31 -17.78 -13.23
N TRP A 105 -0.80 -18.43 -12.88
CA TRP A 105 -1.89 -17.79 -12.15
C TRP A 105 -1.55 -17.52 -10.69
N ASP A 106 -0.95 -18.50 -10.01
CA ASP A 106 -0.46 -18.39 -8.64
C ASP A 106 0.59 -17.28 -8.50
N GLU A 107 1.43 -17.06 -9.52
CA GLU A 107 2.37 -15.94 -9.55
C GLU A 107 1.65 -14.58 -9.58
N ARG A 108 0.63 -14.42 -10.44
CA ARG A 108 -0.17 -13.17 -10.51
C ARG A 108 -0.94 -12.93 -9.23
N ARG A 109 -1.53 -13.99 -8.67
CA ARG A 109 -2.22 -13.95 -7.38
C ARG A 109 -1.25 -13.63 -6.25
N ARG A 110 -0.07 -14.24 -6.20
CA ARG A 110 1.00 -13.90 -5.25
C ARG A 110 1.45 -12.47 -5.38
N VAL A 111 1.56 -11.90 -6.59
CA VAL A 111 1.95 -10.49 -6.75
C VAL A 111 0.87 -9.56 -6.19
N ALA A 112 -0.41 -9.87 -6.41
CA ALA A 112 -1.53 -9.13 -5.81
C ALA A 112 -1.55 -9.31 -4.28
N GLU A 113 -1.44 -10.54 -3.79
CA GLU A 113 -1.36 -10.87 -2.36
C GLU A 113 -0.10 -10.32 -1.70
N ALA A 114 1.02 -10.22 -2.41
CA ALA A 114 2.26 -9.60 -1.93
C ALA A 114 2.16 -8.08 -1.96
N ALA A 115 1.41 -7.46 -2.86
CA ALA A 115 1.10 -6.03 -2.78
C ALA A 115 0.24 -5.74 -1.53
N VAL A 116 -0.76 -6.59 -1.28
CA VAL A 116 -1.54 -6.57 -0.03
C VAL A 116 -0.63 -6.78 1.18
N ALA A 117 0.16 -7.85 1.20
CA ALA A 117 1.04 -8.21 2.30
C ALA A 117 2.23 -7.27 2.48
N ARG A 118 2.71 -6.57 1.45
CA ARG A 118 3.75 -5.54 1.58
C ARG A 118 3.18 -4.28 2.20
N VAL A 119 1.90 -3.98 2.00
CA VAL A 119 1.20 -2.91 2.72
C VAL A 119 0.94 -3.28 4.19
N PHE A 120 0.57 -4.54 4.48
CA PHE A 120 0.43 -5.05 5.85
C PHE A 120 1.76 -5.40 6.55
N GLY A 121 2.81 -5.64 5.77
CA GLY A 121 4.11 -6.18 6.17
C GLY A 121 5.26 -5.17 6.14
N ASN A 122 5.03 -3.93 5.70
CA ASN A 122 5.94 -2.79 5.93
C ASN A 122 5.93 -2.33 7.40
N LYS A 123 5.86 -3.31 8.30
CA LYS A 123 5.87 -3.21 9.76
C LYS A 123 7.29 -3.39 10.32
N ALA A 124 8.24 -3.87 9.53
CA ALA A 124 9.62 -4.13 9.98
C ALA A 124 10.68 -3.14 9.49
N ALA A 125 10.36 -2.26 8.51
CA ALA A 125 11.38 -1.42 7.85
C ALA A 125 11.31 0.08 8.21
N CYS A 126 10.45 0.50 9.14
CA CYS A 126 10.35 1.90 9.54
C CYS A 126 10.29 2.05 11.06
N GLY A 127 11.48 2.22 11.64
CA GLY A 127 11.70 2.81 12.96
C GLY A 127 13.14 2.60 13.44
N PRO A 128 13.77 3.59 14.09
CA PRO A 128 13.81 5.02 13.77
C PRO A 128 15.24 5.46 13.38
N ASP A 129 15.30 6.64 12.80
CA ASP A 129 16.45 7.53 12.78
C ASP A 129 17.15 7.55 14.16
N MET A 130 18.37 7.02 14.24
CA MET A 130 19.26 7.15 15.40
C MET A 130 20.12 8.40 15.21
N ALA A 131 19.51 9.58 15.20
CA ALA A 131 20.22 10.83 15.40
C ALA A 131 19.92 11.38 16.80
N GLY A 132 20.92 11.28 17.69
CA GLY A 132 20.99 12.12 18.88
C GLY A 132 21.73 11.51 20.07
N GLN A 133 23.07 11.61 20.11
CA GLN A 133 23.71 12.60 21.00
C GLN A 133 25.24 12.70 20.78
N PRO A 134 25.80 13.94 20.81
CA PRO A 134 27.23 14.21 20.84
C PRO A 134 27.77 14.27 22.29
N GLY A 135 29.01 13.80 22.50
CA GLY A 135 29.90 14.27 23.56
C GLY A 135 30.13 13.36 24.78
N SER A 136 31.29 12.70 24.82
CA SER A 136 32.16 12.62 26.00
C SER A 136 33.59 12.26 25.54
N PRO A 137 34.64 13.07 25.84
CA PRO A 137 36.00 12.71 25.50
C PRO A 137 36.55 11.64 26.48
N PRO A 138 37.52 10.81 26.05
CA PRO A 138 38.12 9.79 26.90
C PRO A 138 38.99 10.44 28.00
N GLN A 139 38.82 10.00 29.25
CA GLN A 139 39.74 10.30 30.35
C GLN A 139 41.01 9.44 30.20
N PRO A 140 42.21 10.00 30.41
CA PRO A 140 43.44 9.20 30.48
C PRO A 140 43.56 8.48 31.84
N GLU A 141 44.16 7.29 31.82
CA GLU A 141 44.59 6.53 33.00
C GLU A 141 45.75 7.21 33.75
#